data_AF-A0A3Q8S555-F1
#
_entry.id   AF-A0A3Q8S555-F1
#
_cell.length_a   1.000
_cell.length_b   1.000
_cell.length_c   1.000
_cell.angle_alpha   90.00
_cell.angle_beta   90.00
_cell.angle_gamma   90.00
#
_symmetry.space_group_name_H-M   'P 1'
#
loop_
_entity.id
_entity.type
_entity.pdbx_description
1 polymer ?
#
loop_
_entity_poly.entity_id
_entity_poly.type
_entity_poly.pdbx_seq_one_letter_code
_entity_poly.pdbx_strand_id
1 'polypeptide(L)'
;MFHHIHPCSPVEQEFIWMAEYNDNTYLAEYNFDDKAGNLFNSIDKDKLLRFGLIGNGKRFYFEVWGGVFKIDGRLYELFFETKDQTIPLTGNQLHYKDIISYKTAEVLLNPVTLKSVRDTAITSYNFGYKASMDAENYALQFKAQCVIPYDNPVHFNFRLVSDKALHGEFVIKKNGKEIDRIKTSLKKNVASELNWIIQ
;
A
#
# COMPACT_ATOMS: atom_id res chain seq x y z
N MET A 1 -1.28 -8.65 -16.53
CA MET A 1 -0.38 -7.53 -16.87
C MET A 1 0.80 -7.41 -15.90
N PHE A 2 0.60 -7.34 -14.57
CA PHE A 2 1.72 -7.34 -13.60
C PHE A 2 2.68 -8.52 -13.82
N HIS A 3 2.18 -9.68 -14.23
CA HIS A 3 3.00 -10.86 -14.50
C HIS A 3 3.76 -10.85 -15.84
N HIS A 4 3.35 -10.03 -16.80
CA HIS A 4 3.83 -10.11 -18.19
C HIS A 4 4.62 -8.88 -18.65
N ILE A 5 4.46 -7.73 -17.97
CA ILE A 5 5.22 -6.51 -18.26
C ILE A 5 6.59 -6.58 -17.57
N HIS A 6 7.64 -6.15 -18.27
CA HIS A 6 8.97 -5.98 -17.67
C HIS A 6 8.90 -4.88 -16.61
N PRO A 7 9.25 -5.14 -15.34
CA PRO A 7 8.92 -4.26 -14.21
C PRO A 7 9.96 -3.13 -14.06
N CYS A 8 10.12 -2.34 -15.11
CA CYS A 8 10.94 -1.14 -15.13
C CYS A 8 10.07 0.07 -15.44
N SER A 9 10.45 1.21 -14.88
CA SER A 9 9.88 2.48 -15.29
C SER A 9 10.32 2.81 -16.73
N PRO A 10 9.42 3.36 -17.58
CA PRO A 10 9.78 3.83 -18.92
C PRO A 10 10.43 5.23 -18.91
N VAL A 11 10.46 5.89 -17.75
CA VAL A 11 11.04 7.22 -17.51
C VAL A 11 12.12 7.15 -16.42
N GLU A 12 12.84 8.25 -16.18
CA GLU A 12 13.96 8.30 -15.21
C GLU A 12 13.54 8.01 -13.75
N GLN A 13 12.27 8.23 -13.41
CA GLN A 13 11.71 7.89 -12.11
C GLN A 13 11.82 6.38 -11.85
N GLU A 14 12.21 5.96 -10.65
CA GLU A 14 12.51 4.55 -10.37
C GLU A 14 11.27 3.66 -10.36
N PHE A 15 10.21 4.11 -9.70
CA PHE A 15 8.95 3.37 -9.55
C PHE A 15 7.78 4.18 -10.06
N ILE A 16 6.90 3.55 -10.84
CA ILE A 16 5.67 4.13 -11.35
C ILE A 16 4.48 3.33 -10.85
N TRP A 17 3.32 3.97 -10.67
CA TRP A 17 2.11 3.22 -10.34
C TRP A 17 1.55 2.49 -11.57
N MET A 18 0.88 1.37 -11.33
CA MET A 18 0.17 0.59 -12.33
C MET A 18 -1.12 0.01 -11.77
N ALA A 19 -2.20 0.19 -12.52
CA ALA A 19 -3.52 -0.36 -12.31
C ALA A 19 -3.78 -1.45 -13.36
N GLU A 20 -4.00 -2.69 -12.92
CA GLU A 20 -4.40 -3.79 -13.81
C GLU A 20 -5.90 -4.01 -13.68
N TYR A 21 -6.59 -4.19 -14.81
CA TYR A 21 -8.04 -4.35 -14.88
C TYR A 21 -8.46 -5.80 -15.14
N ASN A 22 -9.71 -6.12 -14.82
CA ASN A 22 -10.30 -7.45 -14.97
C ASN A 22 -10.48 -7.90 -16.45
N ASP A 23 -10.41 -6.98 -17.40
CA ASP A 23 -10.44 -7.24 -18.85
C ASP A 23 -9.03 -7.46 -19.44
N ASN A 24 -8.03 -7.64 -18.58
CA ASN A 24 -6.60 -7.77 -18.91
C ASN A 24 -5.96 -6.51 -19.50
N THR A 25 -6.64 -5.37 -19.52
CA THR A 25 -6.01 -4.07 -19.82
C THR A 25 -5.31 -3.49 -18.59
N TYR A 26 -4.56 -2.40 -18.76
CA TYR A 26 -3.94 -1.67 -17.65
C TYR A 26 -3.88 -0.18 -17.95
N LEU A 27 -3.70 0.59 -16.88
CA LEU A 27 -3.28 1.98 -16.91
C LEU A 27 -2.05 2.13 -16.03
N ALA A 28 -1.00 2.77 -16.53
CA ALA A 28 0.23 3.05 -15.77
C ALA A 28 0.47 4.55 -15.68
N GLU A 29 1.25 4.99 -14.70
CA GLU A 29 1.57 6.41 -14.53
C GLU A 29 2.19 7.03 -15.77
N TYR A 30 3.04 6.27 -16.45
CA TYR A 30 3.60 6.63 -17.74
C TYR A 30 3.40 5.46 -18.70
N ASN A 31 2.93 5.78 -19.89
CA ASN A 31 2.82 4.80 -20.97
C ASN A 31 4.20 4.23 -21.32
N PHE A 32 4.24 2.94 -21.64
CA PHE A 32 5.50 2.26 -21.95
C PHE A 32 6.06 2.62 -23.33
N ASP A 33 5.19 2.99 -24.27
CA ASP A 33 5.56 3.25 -25.65
C ASP A 33 5.99 4.71 -25.86
N ASP A 34 5.13 5.67 -25.51
CA ASP A 34 5.33 7.10 -25.77
C ASP A 34 5.79 7.89 -24.53
N LYS A 35 5.87 7.25 -23.35
CA LYS A 35 6.23 7.86 -22.06
C LYS A 35 5.28 8.98 -21.61
N ALA A 36 4.11 9.11 -22.23
CA ALA A 36 3.13 10.11 -21.83
C ALA A 36 2.57 9.77 -20.44
N GLY A 37 2.41 10.80 -19.61
CA GLY A 37 1.90 10.66 -18.26
C GLY A 37 0.38 10.51 -18.23
N ASN A 38 -0.11 9.66 -17.34
CA ASN A 38 -1.53 9.48 -17.04
C ASN A 38 -1.86 10.06 -15.66
N LEU A 39 -3.12 10.47 -15.49
CA LEU A 39 -3.60 11.00 -14.22
C LEU A 39 -4.02 9.85 -13.30
N PHE A 40 -3.69 9.95 -12.02
CA PHE A 40 -4.15 8.96 -11.02
C PHE A 40 -5.69 8.85 -10.98
N ASN A 41 -6.39 9.97 -11.19
CA ASN A 41 -7.85 10.02 -11.17
C ASN A 41 -8.52 9.38 -12.41
N SER A 42 -7.77 9.01 -13.45
CA SER A 42 -8.33 8.28 -14.60
C SER A 42 -8.36 6.76 -14.37
N ILE A 43 -7.90 6.28 -13.22
CA ILE A 43 -8.02 4.85 -12.87
C ILE A 43 -9.49 4.48 -12.67
N ASP A 44 -9.98 3.54 -13.48
CA ASP A 44 -11.28 2.91 -13.28
C ASP A 44 -11.25 1.95 -12.07
N LYS A 45 -11.67 2.45 -10.91
CA LYS A 45 -11.65 1.70 -9.64
C LYS A 45 -12.60 0.50 -9.65
N ASP A 46 -13.60 0.47 -10.53
CA ASP A 46 -14.59 -0.61 -10.57
C ASP A 46 -14.13 -1.83 -11.33
N LYS A 47 -13.24 -1.64 -12.30
CA LYS A 47 -12.58 -2.73 -13.04
C LYS A 47 -11.28 -3.20 -12.42
N LEU A 48 -10.80 -2.52 -11.39
CA LEU A 48 -9.47 -2.72 -10.81
C LEU A 48 -9.32 -4.13 -10.22
N LEU A 49 -8.35 -4.87 -10.74
CA LEU A 49 -7.95 -6.19 -10.29
C LEU A 49 -6.76 -6.11 -9.33
N ARG A 50 -5.74 -5.31 -9.70
CA ARG A 50 -4.53 -5.09 -8.89
C ARG A 50 -4.10 -3.64 -8.97
N PHE A 51 -3.47 -3.17 -7.91
CA PHE A 51 -2.87 -1.84 -7.90
C PHE A 51 -1.56 -1.84 -7.11
N GLY A 52 -0.59 -1.07 -7.59
CA GLY A 52 0.67 -0.90 -6.91
C GLY A 52 1.71 -0.21 -7.76
N LEU A 53 2.98 -0.51 -7.49
CA LEU A 53 4.15 0.05 -8.12
C LEU A 53 4.98 -1.01 -8.85
N ILE A 54 5.59 -0.60 -9.95
CA ILE A 54 6.61 -1.34 -10.68
C ILE A 54 7.82 -0.44 -10.94
N GLY A 55 9.01 -1.03 -10.93
CA GLY A 55 10.25 -0.26 -11.01
C GLY A 55 11.45 -1.08 -10.56
N ASN A 56 12.64 -0.72 -11.04
CA ASN A 56 13.91 -1.36 -10.66
C ASN A 56 13.90 -2.91 -10.70
N GLY A 57 13.20 -3.52 -11.66
CA GLY A 57 13.10 -4.97 -11.77
C GLY A 57 12.09 -5.61 -10.80
N LYS A 58 11.41 -4.82 -9.97
CA LYS A 58 10.57 -5.27 -8.85
C LYS A 58 9.10 -4.91 -9.03
N ARG A 59 8.25 -5.67 -8.36
CA ARG A 59 6.79 -5.49 -8.35
C ARG A 59 6.28 -5.45 -6.93
N PHE A 60 5.54 -4.42 -6.61
CA PHE A 60 4.93 -4.21 -5.31
C PHE A 60 3.47 -3.88 -5.54
N TYR A 61 2.54 -4.76 -5.20
CA TYR A 61 1.11 -4.50 -5.45
C TYR A 61 0.26 -5.17 -4.39
N PHE A 62 -1.04 -4.93 -4.42
CA PHE A 62 -2.02 -5.75 -3.74
C PHE A 62 -3.10 -6.22 -4.71
N GLU A 63 -3.70 -7.36 -4.39
CA GLU A 63 -4.91 -7.84 -5.04
C GLU A 63 -6.09 -7.02 -4.51
N VAL A 64 -6.85 -6.36 -5.39
CA VAL A 64 -8.01 -5.53 -4.97
C VAL A 64 -9.06 -6.39 -4.29
N TRP A 65 -9.23 -7.62 -4.74
CA TRP A 65 -10.01 -8.63 -4.04
C TRP A 65 -9.21 -9.19 -2.88
N GLY A 66 -9.73 -9.04 -1.66
CA GLY A 66 -9.08 -9.51 -0.44
C GLY A 66 -7.93 -8.64 0.06
N GLY A 67 -7.39 -7.69 -0.70
CA GLY A 67 -6.42 -6.71 -0.19
C GLY A 67 -5.04 -7.27 0.13
N VAL A 68 -4.74 -8.51 -0.25
CA VAL A 68 -3.47 -9.17 0.06
C VAL A 68 -2.34 -8.48 -0.68
N PHE A 69 -1.29 -8.08 0.03
CA PHE A 69 -0.11 -7.48 -0.58
C PHE A 69 0.81 -8.56 -1.17
N LYS A 70 1.35 -8.28 -2.35
CA LYS A 70 2.42 -9.01 -3.00
C LYS A 70 3.62 -8.10 -3.22
N ILE A 71 4.62 -8.28 -2.36
CA ILE A 71 5.81 -7.46 -2.29
C ILE A 71 6.98 -8.30 -2.78
N ASP A 72 7.50 -7.98 -3.97
CA ASP A 72 8.63 -8.68 -4.59
C ASP A 72 8.45 -10.21 -4.61
N GLY A 73 7.25 -10.64 -5.01
CA GLY A 73 6.89 -12.06 -5.11
C GLY A 73 6.42 -12.73 -3.81
N ARG A 74 6.51 -12.05 -2.66
CA ARG A 74 6.08 -12.57 -1.35
C ARG A 74 4.69 -12.05 -1.00
N LEU A 75 3.82 -12.93 -0.54
CA LEU A 75 2.46 -12.59 -0.09
C LEU A 75 2.47 -12.19 1.37
N TYR A 76 1.79 -11.09 1.71
CA TYR A 76 1.60 -10.62 3.07
C TYR A 76 0.11 -10.50 3.39
N GLU A 77 -0.30 -11.23 4.43
CA GLU A 77 -1.67 -11.27 4.93
C GLU A 77 -1.71 -10.76 6.37
N LEU A 78 -2.77 -10.05 6.71
CA LEU A 78 -2.90 -9.28 7.95
C LEU A 78 -4.17 -9.67 8.68
N PHE A 79 -4.06 -9.85 9.99
CA PHE A 79 -5.17 -10.24 10.85
C PHE A 79 -5.16 -9.40 12.13
N PHE A 80 -6.34 -9.18 12.68
CA PHE A 80 -6.54 -8.63 14.01
C PHE A 80 -7.26 -9.67 14.86
N GLU A 81 -6.59 -10.16 15.90
CA GLU A 81 -7.10 -11.21 16.78
C GLU A 81 -7.48 -10.62 18.13
N THR A 82 -8.75 -10.78 18.53
CA THR A 82 -9.19 -10.52 19.90
C THR A 82 -9.34 -11.84 20.65
N LYS A 83 -9.72 -11.78 21.93
CA LYS A 83 -10.05 -12.99 22.70
C LYS A 83 -11.22 -13.78 22.11
N ASP A 84 -12.12 -13.09 21.41
CA ASP A 84 -13.41 -13.62 20.99
C ASP A 84 -13.40 -14.03 19.51
N GLN A 85 -12.56 -13.40 18.67
CA GLN A 85 -12.57 -13.65 17.22
C GLN A 85 -11.25 -13.27 16.54
N THR A 86 -11.01 -13.91 15.38
CA THR A 86 -9.97 -13.52 14.42
C THR A 86 -10.60 -12.77 13.26
N ILE A 87 -10.20 -11.53 13.04
CA ILE A 87 -10.65 -10.71 11.92
C ILE A 87 -9.57 -10.72 10.83
N PRO A 88 -9.83 -11.31 9.66
CA PRO A 88 -8.95 -11.17 8.51
C PRO A 88 -9.03 -9.74 7.98
N LEU A 89 -7.98 -8.92 8.19
CA LEU A 89 -7.87 -7.57 7.63
C LEU A 89 -7.56 -7.58 6.13
N THR A 90 -7.03 -8.71 5.65
CA THR A 90 -6.84 -9.08 4.24
C THR A 90 -7.20 -10.56 4.04
N GLY A 91 -7.31 -11.02 2.80
CA GLY A 91 -7.64 -12.41 2.48
C GLY A 91 -9.12 -12.76 2.68
N ASN A 92 -9.97 -11.74 2.79
CA ASN A 92 -11.43 -11.86 2.91
C ASN A 92 -12.12 -11.57 1.56
N GLN A 93 -13.45 -11.49 1.54
CA GLN A 93 -14.24 -11.24 0.32
C GLN A 93 -14.50 -9.74 0.03
N LEU A 94 -13.82 -8.82 0.73
CA LEU A 94 -13.97 -7.38 0.50
C LEU A 94 -13.18 -6.90 -0.71
N HIS A 95 -13.60 -5.75 -1.24
CA HIS A 95 -12.93 -5.06 -2.34
C HIS A 95 -12.22 -3.81 -1.85
N TYR A 96 -10.91 -3.75 -2.05
CA TYR A 96 -10.03 -2.69 -1.55
C TYR A 96 -9.80 -1.63 -2.64
N LYS A 97 -10.87 -0.94 -3.03
CA LYS A 97 -10.88 0.01 -4.16
C LYS A 97 -10.50 1.45 -3.81
N ASP A 98 -10.47 1.81 -2.52
CA ASP A 98 -10.02 3.14 -2.08
C ASP A 98 -8.50 3.22 -2.06
N ILE A 99 -7.93 3.20 -3.27
CA ILE A 99 -6.49 3.13 -3.52
C ILE A 99 -5.78 4.45 -3.16
N ILE A 100 -4.55 4.31 -2.68
CA ILE A 100 -3.65 5.41 -2.30
C ILE A 100 -2.38 5.28 -3.13
N SER A 101 -1.89 6.39 -3.69
CA SER A 101 -0.55 6.49 -4.24
C SER A 101 -0.03 7.91 -4.11
N TYR A 102 1.23 8.05 -3.70
CA TYR A 102 1.94 9.32 -3.72
C TYR A 102 3.45 9.11 -3.59
N LYS A 103 4.20 10.15 -3.90
CA LYS A 103 5.64 10.22 -3.69
C LYS A 103 5.92 11.24 -2.61
N THR A 104 6.87 10.95 -1.73
CA THR A 104 7.45 11.97 -0.87
C THR A 104 8.67 12.53 -1.58
N ALA A 105 8.82 13.84 -1.55
CA ALA A 105 9.98 14.50 -2.13
C ALA A 105 10.45 15.61 -1.21
N GLU A 106 11.75 15.88 -1.25
CA GLU A 106 12.38 16.96 -0.51
C GLU A 106 13.06 17.95 -1.46
N VAL A 107 13.10 19.21 -1.03
CA VAL A 107 13.86 20.27 -1.71
C VAL A 107 14.69 20.98 -0.66
N LEU A 108 15.97 21.19 -0.96
CA LEU A 108 16.86 21.94 -0.09
C LEU A 108 16.83 23.41 -0.51
N LEU A 109 16.29 24.27 0.34
CA LEU A 109 16.24 25.72 0.11
C LEU A 109 17.34 26.42 0.90
N ASN A 110 17.94 27.45 0.30
CA ASN A 110 18.78 28.38 1.03
C ASN A 110 17.84 29.30 1.85
N PRO A 111 17.94 29.33 3.19
CA PRO A 111 16.97 30.04 4.03
C PRO A 111 17.05 31.57 3.90
N VAL A 112 18.14 32.13 3.38
CA VAL A 112 18.31 33.58 3.20
C VAL A 112 17.79 34.03 1.84
N THR A 113 18.10 33.28 0.78
CA THR A 113 17.72 33.65 -0.60
C THR A 113 16.41 33.03 -1.05
N LEU A 114 15.91 32.02 -0.31
CA LEU A 114 14.77 31.16 -0.65
C LEU A 114 14.89 30.47 -2.02
N LYS A 115 16.10 30.44 -2.58
CA LYS A 115 16.39 29.71 -3.83
C LYS A 115 16.74 28.27 -3.52
N SER A 116 16.40 27.39 -4.46
CA SER A 116 16.79 25.99 -4.40
C SER A 116 18.31 25.83 -4.47
N VAL A 117 18.86 25.04 -3.55
CA VAL A 117 20.27 24.62 -3.51
C VAL A 117 20.45 23.31 -4.28
N ARG A 118 19.40 22.47 -4.33
CA ARG A 118 19.36 21.21 -5.06
C ARG A 118 17.97 20.96 -5.61
N ASP A 119 17.91 20.37 -6.81
CA ASP A 119 16.66 19.94 -7.41
C ASP A 119 15.90 18.99 -6.47
N THR A 120 14.57 18.99 -6.63
CA THR A 120 13.67 18.14 -5.84
C THR A 120 14.04 16.67 -6.01
N ALA A 121 14.25 15.98 -4.89
CA ALA A 121 14.56 14.56 -4.87
C ALA A 121 13.38 13.76 -4.29
N ILE A 122 12.95 12.71 -4.99
CA ILE A 122 11.96 11.76 -4.44
C ILE A 122 12.67 10.94 -3.35
N THR A 123 12.10 10.94 -2.14
CA THR A 123 12.64 10.22 -0.98
C THR A 123 11.88 8.93 -0.68
N SER A 124 10.64 8.80 -1.16
CA SER A 124 9.90 7.54 -1.10
C SER A 124 8.78 7.44 -2.13
N TYR A 125 8.46 6.20 -2.49
CA TYR A 125 7.27 5.83 -3.27
C TYR A 125 6.30 5.06 -2.38
N ASN A 126 5.02 5.46 -2.41
CA ASN A 126 4.04 4.97 -1.47
C ASN A 126 2.80 4.50 -2.22
N PHE A 127 2.28 3.33 -1.87
CA PHE A 127 0.99 2.87 -2.37
C PHE A 127 0.24 2.06 -1.32
N GLY A 128 -1.08 1.93 -1.48
CA GLY A 128 -1.89 1.15 -0.55
C GLY A 128 -3.37 1.41 -0.75
N TYR A 129 -4.13 1.25 0.33
CA TYR A 129 -5.58 1.43 0.30
C TYR A 129 -6.15 1.77 1.68
N LYS A 130 -7.44 2.14 1.70
CA LYS A 130 -8.31 2.14 2.88
C LYS A 130 -9.45 1.14 2.70
N ALA A 131 -9.95 0.61 3.80
CA ALA A 131 -11.12 -0.26 3.85
C ALA A 131 -11.91 -0.07 5.15
N SER A 132 -13.24 -0.13 5.01
CA SER A 132 -14.17 -0.27 6.13
C SER A 132 -14.56 -1.74 6.25
N MET A 133 -14.62 -2.24 7.48
CA MET A 133 -14.95 -3.63 7.77
C MET A 133 -15.93 -3.67 8.91
N ASP A 134 -17.05 -4.36 8.71
CA ASP A 134 -18.01 -4.61 9.76
C ASP A 134 -17.73 -6.00 10.35
N ALA A 135 -17.28 -6.03 11.60
CA ALA A 135 -17.34 -7.24 12.41
C ALA A 135 -18.72 -7.31 13.09
N GLU A 136 -19.12 -8.49 13.59
CA GLU A 136 -20.47 -8.70 14.15
C GLU A 136 -20.90 -7.63 15.15
N ASN A 137 -19.96 -7.09 15.94
CA ASN A 137 -20.24 -6.19 17.04
C ASN A 137 -19.54 -4.83 16.97
N TYR A 138 -18.75 -4.53 15.93
CA TYR A 138 -18.01 -3.26 15.82
C TYR A 138 -17.54 -3.02 14.39
N ALA A 139 -17.34 -1.75 14.05
CA ALA A 139 -16.76 -1.34 12.79
C ALA A 139 -15.26 -1.06 12.95
N LEU A 140 -14.47 -1.59 12.00
CA LEU A 140 -13.05 -1.31 11.86
C LEU A 140 -12.80 -0.49 10.59
N GLN A 141 -11.96 0.53 10.73
CA GLN A 141 -11.40 1.29 9.62
C GLN A 141 -9.93 0.94 9.51
N PHE A 142 -9.55 0.34 8.39
CA PHE A 142 -8.21 -0.14 8.14
C PHE A 142 -7.57 0.62 6.98
N LYS A 143 -6.32 1.02 7.15
CA LYS A 143 -5.49 1.60 6.11
C LYS A 143 -4.16 0.89 6.13
N ALA A 144 -3.72 0.42 4.97
CA ALA A 144 -2.42 -0.20 4.77
C ALA A 144 -1.69 0.51 3.64
N GLN A 145 -0.42 0.81 3.86
CA GLN A 145 0.45 1.39 2.85
C GLN A 145 1.80 0.69 2.85
N CYS A 146 2.30 0.33 1.68
CA CYS A 146 3.69 -0.03 1.49
C CYS A 146 4.47 1.24 1.16
N VAL A 147 5.56 1.46 1.88
CA VAL A 147 6.48 2.59 1.73
C VAL A 147 7.81 2.03 1.22
N ILE A 148 8.24 2.52 0.05
CA ILE A 148 9.52 2.20 -0.58
C ILE A 148 10.41 3.44 -0.48
N PRO A 149 11.16 3.62 0.61
CA PRO A 149 12.08 4.73 0.76
C PRO A 149 13.38 4.48 -0.01
N TYR A 150 14.10 5.54 -0.34
CA TYR A 150 15.37 5.45 -1.09
C TYR A 150 16.52 4.85 -0.23
N ASP A 151 16.71 5.37 0.98
CA ASP A 151 17.86 5.03 1.85
C ASP A 151 17.48 4.19 3.09
N ASN A 152 16.28 3.63 3.12
CA ASN A 152 15.79 2.87 4.28
C ASN A 152 15.15 1.54 3.87
N PRO A 153 14.92 0.61 4.80
CA PRO A 153 14.15 -0.59 4.52
C PRO A 153 12.71 -0.28 4.08
N VAL A 154 12.22 -1.05 3.10
CA VAL A 154 10.80 -1.08 2.74
C VAL A 154 9.99 -1.51 3.96
N HIS A 155 8.91 -0.82 4.26
CA HIS A 155 8.06 -1.11 5.39
C HIS A 155 6.58 -0.92 5.04
N PHE A 156 5.72 -1.56 5.82
CA PHE A 156 4.31 -1.22 5.84
C PHE A 156 4.02 -0.18 6.90
N ASN A 157 3.18 0.80 6.56
CA ASN A 157 2.46 1.63 7.52
C ASN A 157 1.02 1.11 7.60
N PHE A 158 0.64 0.64 8.78
CA PHE A 158 -0.72 0.23 9.09
C PHE A 158 -1.37 1.25 10.01
N ARG A 159 -2.62 1.59 9.74
CA ARG A 159 -3.47 2.36 10.64
C ARG A 159 -4.78 1.61 10.83
N LEU A 160 -5.17 1.43 12.09
CA LEU A 160 -6.42 0.79 12.48
C LEU A 160 -7.20 1.70 13.42
N VAL A 161 -8.50 1.85 13.18
CA VAL A 161 -9.44 2.57 14.04
C VAL A 161 -10.63 1.66 14.31
N SER A 162 -11.12 1.64 15.53
CA SER A 162 -12.30 0.88 15.93
C SER A 162 -13.34 1.81 16.54
N ASP A 163 -14.62 1.59 16.28
CA ASP A 163 -15.72 2.31 16.93
C ASP A 163 -15.97 1.86 18.39
N LYS A 164 -15.25 0.83 18.84
CA LYS A 164 -15.20 0.34 20.22
C LYS A 164 -13.76 0.21 20.73
N ALA A 165 -13.60 0.20 22.05
CA ALA A 165 -12.33 -0.16 22.65
C ALA A 165 -12.10 -1.67 22.52
N LEU A 166 -10.94 -2.09 22.03
CA LEU A 166 -10.60 -3.49 21.77
C LEU A 166 -9.19 -3.80 22.27
N HIS A 167 -9.01 -4.99 22.82
CA HIS A 167 -7.71 -5.54 23.17
C HIS A 167 -7.44 -6.76 22.30
N GLY A 168 -6.28 -6.80 21.67
CA GLY A 168 -5.97 -7.85 20.72
C GLY A 168 -4.54 -7.82 20.24
N GLU A 169 -4.28 -8.57 19.18
CA GLU A 169 -2.98 -8.74 18.57
C GLU A 169 -3.10 -8.51 17.06
N PHE A 170 -2.17 -7.75 16.52
CA PHE A 170 -2.00 -7.59 15.09
C PHE A 170 -1.04 -8.68 14.60
N VAL A 171 -1.51 -9.54 13.70
CA VAL A 171 -0.78 -10.73 13.25
C VAL A 171 -0.44 -10.56 11.77
N ILE A 172 0.82 -10.81 11.44
CA ILE A 172 1.35 -10.70 10.09
C ILE A 172 1.80 -12.08 9.62
N LYS A 173 1.25 -12.51 8.49
CA LYS A 173 1.65 -13.75 7.82
C LYS A 173 2.35 -13.45 6.51
N LYS A 174 3.41 -14.19 6.23
CA LYS A 174 4.15 -14.17 4.96
C LYS A 174 4.04 -15.54 4.32
N ASN A 175 3.49 -15.58 3.10
CA ASN A 175 3.21 -16.83 2.37
C ASN A 175 2.44 -17.84 3.24
N GLY A 176 1.40 -17.39 3.96
CA GLY A 176 0.59 -18.21 4.86
C GLY A 176 1.21 -18.57 6.21
N LYS A 177 2.50 -18.27 6.46
CA LYS A 177 3.16 -18.52 7.74
C LYS A 177 3.20 -17.26 8.61
N GLU A 178 2.78 -17.36 9.87
CA GLU A 178 2.96 -16.27 10.84
C GLU A 178 4.44 -15.93 11.01
N ILE A 179 4.76 -14.64 10.88
CA ILE A 179 6.11 -14.09 11.04
C ILE A 179 6.20 -13.04 12.14
N ASP A 180 5.07 -12.44 12.54
CA ASP A 180 5.04 -11.48 13.63
C ASP A 180 3.65 -11.40 14.28
N ARG A 181 3.65 -11.00 15.56
CA ARG A 181 2.48 -10.87 16.42
C ARG A 181 2.71 -9.73 17.41
N ILE A 182 1.90 -8.69 17.29
CA ILE A 182 2.09 -7.43 17.99
C ILE A 182 0.88 -7.15 18.87
N LYS A 183 1.08 -7.17 20.20
CA LYS A 183 0.04 -6.83 21.16
C LYS A 183 -0.34 -5.37 21.03
N THR A 184 -1.64 -5.10 20.95
CA THR A 184 -2.16 -3.73 20.81
C THR A 184 -3.49 -3.57 21.54
N SER A 185 -3.87 -2.32 21.79
CA SER A 185 -5.13 -1.96 22.39
C SER A 185 -5.68 -0.75 21.68
N LEU A 186 -6.78 -0.95 20.95
CA LEU A 186 -7.45 0.09 20.20
C LEU A 186 -8.35 0.86 21.16
N LYS A 187 -8.20 2.18 21.19
CA LYS A 187 -9.15 3.06 21.86
C LYS A 187 -10.25 3.43 20.88
N LYS A 188 -11.49 3.53 21.38
CA LYS A 188 -12.66 3.93 20.57
C LYS A 188 -12.36 5.23 19.81
N ASN A 189 -12.54 5.19 18.49
CA ASN A 189 -12.37 6.31 17.55
C ASN A 189 -10.97 6.95 17.56
N VAL A 190 -9.93 6.24 18.02
CA VAL A 190 -8.54 6.71 17.99
C VAL A 190 -7.75 5.82 17.04
N ALA A 191 -6.99 6.46 16.15
CA ALA A 191 -6.09 5.75 15.26
C ALA A 191 -4.90 5.17 16.03
N SER A 192 -4.69 3.88 15.86
CA SER A 192 -3.43 3.21 16.21
C SER A 192 -2.63 2.98 14.94
N GLU A 193 -1.35 3.33 14.98
CA GLU A 193 -0.44 3.18 13.84
C GLU A 193 0.72 2.25 14.15
N LEU A 194 1.19 1.55 13.14
CA LEU A 194 2.32 0.65 13.20
C LEU A 194 3.14 0.76 11.92
N ASN A 195 4.44 1.02 12.06
CA ASN A 195 5.41 0.85 10.99
C ASN A 195 6.09 -0.50 11.17
N TRP A 196 5.95 -1.39 10.19
CA TRP A 196 6.50 -2.74 10.22
C TRP A 196 7.46 -2.97 9.06
N ILE A 197 8.74 -3.19 9.38
CA ILE A 197 9.79 -3.40 8.38
C ILE A 197 9.60 -4.74 7.69
N ILE A 198 9.61 -4.75 6.36
CA ILE A 198 9.46 -5.96 5.56
C ILE A 198 10.73 -6.81 5.67
N GLN A 199 10.56 -8.05 6.15
CA GLN A 199 11.59 -9.09 6.22
C GLN A 199 11.56 -10.01 4.99
#